data_AF-A0A3N4ZP01-F1
#
_entry.id   AF-A0A3N4ZP01-F1
#
_cell.length_a   1.000
_cell.length_b   1.000
_cell.length_c   1.000
_cell.angle_alpha   90.00
_cell.angle_beta   90.00
_cell.angle_gamma   90.00
#
_symmetry.space_group_name_H-M   'P 1'
#
loop_
_entity.id
_entity.type
_entity.pdbx_description
1 polymer ?
#
loop_
_entity_poly.entity_id
_entity_poly.type
_entity_poly.pdbx_seq_one_letter_code
_entity_poly.pdbx_strand_id
1 'polypeptide(L)'
;MSTADQPDQVDQRAERATRALRTTLLATAGASVALGVLGLLVAVLTSGSSAMWPGVSLFAVGQLVALTAAALTWRGLRRVVAGAAPRTVTTAVRSWLGRLAVAELVLLVTVAGVWLLLRPEAVVAVVACVLVSAQLAALLHVLRR
;
A
#
# COMPACT_ATOMS: atom_id res chain seq x y z
N MET A 1 25.48 18.07 34.75
CA MET A 1 24.58 17.12 34.05
C MET A 1 23.57 17.97 33.28
N SER A 2 23.76 18.11 31.97
CA SER A 2 23.11 19.15 31.14
C SER A 2 21.68 18.75 30.74
N THR A 3 20.70 19.51 31.21
CA THR A 3 19.27 19.42 30.85
C THR A 3 18.88 20.32 29.67
N ALA A 4 19.82 21.11 29.14
CA ALA A 4 19.56 22.07 28.06
C ALA A 4 19.51 21.44 26.65
N ASP A 5 19.94 20.19 26.48
CA ASP A 5 20.06 19.51 25.18
C ASP A 5 18.78 18.76 24.75
N GLN A 6 17.70 18.89 25.51
CA GLN A 6 16.45 18.12 25.36
C GLN A 6 15.43 18.65 24.34
N PRO A 7 15.22 19.98 24.13
CA PRO A 7 14.20 20.46 23.19
C PRO A 7 14.61 20.23 21.73
N ASP A 8 15.86 20.51 21.37
CA ASP A 8 16.36 20.36 20.00
C ASP A 8 16.30 18.90 19.50
N GLN A 9 16.49 17.92 20.40
CA GLN A 9 16.40 16.51 20.05
C GLN A 9 14.96 16.04 19.79
N VAL A 10 13.95 16.65 20.42
CA VAL A 10 12.54 16.30 20.20
C VAL A 10 12.07 16.82 18.85
N ASP A 11 12.44 18.06 18.51
CA ASP A 11 12.09 18.70 17.24
C ASP A 11 12.73 17.98 16.06
N GLN A 12 14.02 17.62 16.16
CA GLN A 12 14.69 16.82 15.13
C GLN A 12 14.04 15.45 14.92
N ARG A 13 13.53 14.81 15.97
CA ARG A 13 12.85 13.50 15.86
C ARG A 13 11.48 13.63 15.21
N ALA A 14 10.73 14.67 15.54
CA ALA A 14 9.43 14.97 14.94
C ALA A 14 9.58 15.29 13.44
N GLU A 15 10.60 16.07 13.07
CA GLU A 15 10.85 16.44 11.69
C GLU A 15 11.24 15.23 10.83
N ARG A 16 12.14 14.37 11.34
CA ARG A 16 12.51 13.10 10.67
C ARG A 16 11.29 12.18 10.48
N ALA A 17 10.46 12.03 11.51
CA ALA A 17 9.24 11.21 11.43
C ALA A 17 8.25 11.77 10.40
N THR A 18 8.11 13.09 10.34
CA THR A 18 7.24 13.78 9.37
C THR A 18 7.74 13.59 7.94
N ARG A 19 9.04 13.74 7.69
CA ARG A 19 9.64 13.48 6.36
C ARG A 19 9.43 12.03 5.93
N ALA A 20 9.68 11.07 6.83
CA ALA A 20 9.46 9.65 6.55
C ALA A 20 7.99 9.34 6.22
N LEU A 21 7.04 9.91 6.97
CA LEU A 21 5.61 9.74 6.69
C LEU A 21 5.20 10.37 5.35
N ARG A 22 5.79 11.52 5.00
CA ARG A 22 5.51 12.20 3.73
C ARG A 22 6.07 11.44 2.53
N THR A 23 7.26 10.87 2.62
CA THR A 23 7.81 10.00 1.57
C THR A 23 7.00 8.73 1.43
N THR A 24 6.58 8.10 2.52
CA THR A 24 5.68 6.93 2.44
C THR A 24 4.35 7.27 1.78
N LEU A 25 3.79 8.45 2.07
CA LEU A 25 2.53 8.90 1.49
C LEU A 25 2.67 9.18 -0.02
N LEU A 26 3.74 9.85 -0.43
CA LEU A 26 4.02 10.10 -1.84
C LEU A 26 4.30 8.80 -2.60
N ALA A 27 5.03 7.86 -1.99
CA ALA A 27 5.29 6.55 -2.56
C ALA A 27 4.00 5.72 -2.73
N THR A 28 3.14 5.68 -1.71
CA THR A 28 1.84 4.97 -1.80
C THR A 28 0.89 5.65 -2.78
N ALA A 29 0.84 6.99 -2.82
CA ALA A 29 0.04 7.72 -3.79
C ALA A 29 0.54 7.48 -5.22
N GLY A 30 1.85 7.57 -5.45
CA GLY A 30 2.46 7.31 -6.76
C GLY A 30 2.23 5.87 -7.22
N ALA A 31 2.39 4.90 -6.32
CA ALA A 31 2.07 3.51 -6.60
C ALA A 31 0.59 3.32 -6.94
N SER A 32 -0.33 3.95 -6.20
CA SER A 32 -1.77 3.87 -6.48
C SER A 32 -2.12 4.42 -7.87
N VAL A 33 -1.49 5.52 -8.29
CA VAL A 33 -1.68 6.10 -9.63
C VAL A 33 -1.10 5.20 -10.71
N ALA A 34 0.13 4.70 -10.53
CA ALA A 34 0.77 3.80 -11.49
C ALA A 34 -0.04 2.51 -11.68
N LEU A 35 -0.51 1.93 -10.56
CA LEU A 35 -1.45 0.80 -10.57
C LEU A 35 -2.73 1.20 -11.31
N GLY A 36 -3.34 2.35 -10.98
CA GLY A 36 -4.49 2.95 -11.65
C GLY A 36 -4.38 2.92 -13.18
N VAL A 37 -3.30 3.48 -13.70
CA VAL A 37 -3.00 3.56 -15.13
C VAL A 37 -2.83 2.19 -15.74
N LEU A 38 -2.13 1.28 -15.05
CA LEU A 38 -1.90 -0.08 -15.54
C LEU A 38 -3.20 -0.89 -15.60
N GLY A 39 -4.05 -0.79 -14.57
CA GLY A 39 -5.37 -1.41 -14.53
C GLY A 39 -6.28 -0.88 -15.64
N LEU A 40 -6.24 0.43 -15.90
CA LEU A 40 -6.97 1.04 -17.01
C LEU A 40 -6.46 0.52 -18.36
N LEU A 41 -5.15 0.42 -18.55
CA LEU A 41 -4.54 -0.15 -19.76
C LEU A 41 -4.98 -1.61 -19.98
N VAL A 42 -4.94 -2.43 -18.94
CA VAL A 42 -5.41 -3.83 -19.00
C VAL A 42 -6.91 -3.88 -19.32
N ALA A 43 -7.73 -3.04 -18.69
CA ALA A 43 -9.16 -2.95 -18.99
C ALA A 43 -9.41 -2.55 -20.45
N VAL A 44 -8.71 -1.53 -20.97
CA VAL A 44 -8.84 -1.12 -22.37
C VAL A 44 -8.43 -2.25 -23.32
N LEU A 45 -7.29 -2.91 -23.06
CA LEU A 45 -6.79 -4.03 -23.85
C LEU A 45 -7.68 -5.27 -23.81
N THR A 46 -8.51 -5.43 -22.77
CA THR A 46 -9.37 -6.61 -22.56
C THR A 46 -10.86 -6.33 -22.76
N SER A 47 -11.23 -5.10 -23.17
CA SER A 47 -12.61 -4.63 -23.31
C SER A 47 -13.51 -5.44 -24.26
N GLY A 48 -12.92 -6.22 -25.16
CA GLY A 48 -13.65 -7.13 -26.07
C GLY A 48 -13.81 -8.58 -25.55
N SER A 49 -13.29 -8.91 -24.36
CA SER A 49 -13.27 -10.29 -23.85
C SER A 49 -14.19 -10.46 -22.64
N SER A 50 -14.96 -11.55 -22.61
CA SER A 50 -15.76 -11.95 -21.45
C SER A 50 -14.91 -12.28 -20.20
N ALA A 51 -13.59 -12.28 -20.33
CA ALA A 51 -12.60 -12.45 -19.26
C ALA A 51 -12.24 -11.15 -18.49
N MET A 52 -12.97 -10.04 -18.69
CA MET A 52 -12.68 -8.74 -18.08
C MET A 52 -12.89 -8.69 -16.56
N TRP A 53 -13.93 -9.38 -16.06
CA TRP A 53 -14.34 -9.39 -14.65
C TRP A 53 -13.26 -9.85 -13.64
N PRO A 54 -12.46 -10.91 -13.92
CA PRO A 54 -11.33 -11.30 -13.06
C PRO A 54 -10.34 -10.17 -12.83
N GLY A 55 -9.94 -9.48 -13.89
CA GLY A 55 -8.97 -8.39 -13.81
C GLY A 55 -9.50 -7.21 -13.00
N VAL A 56 -10.75 -6.81 -13.25
CA VAL A 56 -11.39 -5.68 -12.56
C VAL A 56 -11.54 -5.95 -11.05
N SER A 57 -11.93 -7.16 -10.67
CA SER A 57 -12.11 -7.52 -9.25
C SER A 57 -10.79 -7.56 -8.48
N LEU A 58 -9.73 -8.17 -9.05
CA LEU A 58 -8.38 -8.15 -8.47
C LEU A 58 -7.83 -6.72 -8.36
N PHE A 59 -8.06 -5.91 -9.38
CA PHE A 59 -7.62 -4.53 -9.43
C PHE A 59 -8.29 -3.65 -8.37
N ALA A 60 -9.62 -3.76 -8.25
CA ALA A 60 -10.40 -3.03 -7.25
C ALA A 60 -9.95 -3.38 -5.82
N VAL A 61 -9.64 -4.65 -5.57
CA VAL A 61 -9.09 -5.10 -4.28
C VAL A 61 -7.74 -4.44 -4.00
N GLY A 62 -6.81 -4.46 -4.95
CA GLY A 62 -5.49 -3.81 -4.80
C GLY A 62 -5.61 -2.30 -4.54
N GLN A 63 -6.52 -1.62 -5.23
CA GLN A 63 -6.78 -0.19 -4.98
C GLN A 63 -7.36 0.08 -3.58
N LEU A 64 -8.29 -0.76 -3.10
CA LEU A 64 -8.84 -0.65 -1.76
C LEU A 64 -7.75 -0.78 -0.68
N VAL A 65 -6.81 -1.72 -0.86
CA VAL A 65 -5.67 -1.86 0.03
C VAL A 65 -4.75 -0.64 -0.03
N ALA A 66 -4.44 -0.14 -1.23
CA ALA A 66 -3.62 1.05 -1.38
C ALA A 66 -4.24 2.29 -0.71
N LEU A 67 -5.55 2.49 -0.88
CA LEU A 67 -6.30 3.59 -0.26
C LEU A 67 -6.32 3.48 1.27
N THR A 68 -6.51 2.27 1.80
CA THR A 68 -6.49 2.07 3.26
C THR A 68 -5.09 2.31 3.84
N ALA A 69 -4.03 1.88 3.16
CA ALA A 69 -2.65 2.18 3.55
C ALA A 69 -2.36 3.69 3.53
N ALA A 70 -2.79 4.40 2.48
CA ALA A 70 -2.65 5.84 2.37
C ALA A 70 -3.42 6.58 3.49
N ALA A 71 -4.67 6.17 3.77
CA ALA A 71 -5.49 6.76 4.83
C ALA A 71 -4.89 6.57 6.23
N LEU A 72 -4.31 5.39 6.51
CA LEU A 72 -3.62 5.12 7.77
C LEU A 72 -2.35 5.96 7.91
N THR A 73 -1.56 6.07 6.84
CA THR A 73 -0.34 6.90 6.80
C THR A 73 -0.67 8.37 7.01
N TRP A 74 -1.73 8.87 6.37
CA TRP A 74 -2.24 10.23 6.54
C TRP A 74 -2.76 10.51 7.95
N ARG A 75 -3.50 9.57 8.55
CA ARG A 75 -3.94 9.66 9.96
C ARG A 75 -2.75 9.68 10.91
N GLY A 76 -1.73 8.88 10.64
CA GLY A 76 -0.47 8.90 11.39
C GLY A 76 0.21 10.27 11.32
N LEU A 77 0.34 10.83 10.12
CA LEU A 77 0.89 12.17 9.89
C LEU A 77 0.13 13.25 10.66
N ARG A 78 -1.21 13.28 10.57
CA ARG A 78 -2.03 14.24 11.32
C ARG A 78 -1.83 14.14 12.82
N ARG A 79 -1.68 12.93 13.37
CA ARG A 79 -1.43 12.74 14.82
C ARG A 79 -0.06 13.26 15.25
N VAL A 80 0.99 13.04 14.45
CA VAL A 80 2.33 13.59 14.75
C VAL A 80 2.31 15.12 14.70
N VAL A 81 1.66 15.70 13.69
CA VAL A 81 1.50 17.16 13.58
C VAL A 81 0.68 17.74 14.74
N ALA A 82 -0.30 16.99 15.26
CA ALA A 82 -1.08 17.35 16.44
C ALA A 82 -0.32 17.16 17.78
N GLY A 83 0.98 16.83 17.75
CA GLY A 83 1.83 16.70 18.94
C GLY A 83 1.86 15.31 19.58
N ALA A 84 1.31 14.28 18.93
CA ALA A 84 1.40 12.91 19.47
C ALA A 84 2.84 12.36 19.40
N ALA A 85 3.20 11.52 20.38
CA ALA A 85 4.51 10.89 20.47
C ALA A 85 4.91 10.17 19.16
N PRO A 86 5.96 10.65 18.44
CA PRO A 86 6.29 10.16 17.10
C PRO A 86 6.58 8.66 17.04
N ARG A 87 7.24 8.12 18.07
CA ARG A 87 7.54 6.69 18.18
C ARG A 87 6.29 5.82 18.23
N THR A 88 5.31 6.17 19.06
CA THR A 88 4.09 5.37 19.21
C THR A 88 3.29 5.36 17.91
N VAL A 89 3.18 6.51 17.25
CA VAL A 89 2.43 6.64 15.99
C VAL A 89 3.12 5.90 14.84
N THR A 90 4.42 6.08 14.65
CA THR A 90 5.18 5.40 13.58
C THR A 90 5.19 3.89 13.77
N THR A 91 5.33 3.39 15.00
CA THR A 91 5.28 1.95 15.30
C THR A 91 3.89 1.37 15.03
N ALA A 92 2.83 2.09 15.41
CA ALA A 92 1.45 1.67 15.13
C ALA A 92 1.19 1.59 13.61
N VAL A 93 1.56 2.63 12.85
CA VAL A 93 1.43 2.65 11.39
C VAL A 93 2.21 1.50 10.75
N ARG A 94 3.47 1.28 11.18
CA ARG A 94 4.31 0.17 10.69
C ARG A 94 3.69 -1.20 10.96
N SER A 95 3.06 -1.39 12.13
CA SER A 95 2.35 -2.64 12.46
C SER A 95 1.12 -2.88 11.59
N TRP A 96 0.39 -1.81 11.25
CA TRP A 96 -0.80 -1.87 10.41
C TRP A 96 -0.43 -2.13 8.95
N LEU A 97 0.61 -1.46 8.43
CA LEU A 97 1.13 -1.73 7.09
C LEU A 97 1.61 -3.18 6.96
N GLY A 98 2.24 -3.74 8.00
CA GLY A 98 2.61 -5.16 8.04
C GLY A 98 1.40 -6.10 7.96
N ARG A 99 0.33 -5.80 8.70
CA ARG A 99 -0.92 -6.58 8.64
C ARG A 99 -1.62 -6.46 7.30
N LEU A 100 -1.65 -5.26 6.72
CA LEU A 100 -2.20 -5.02 5.38
C LEU A 100 -1.45 -5.80 4.32
N ALA A 101 -0.10 -5.78 4.35
CA ALA A 101 0.70 -6.54 3.40
C ALA A 101 0.42 -8.06 3.47
N VAL A 102 0.28 -8.61 4.68
CA VAL A 102 -0.08 -10.04 4.85
C VAL A 102 -1.49 -10.32 4.36
N ALA A 103 -2.47 -9.50 4.76
CA ALA A 103 -3.86 -9.66 4.35
C ALA A 103 -4.01 -9.56 2.83
N GLU A 104 -3.32 -8.61 2.20
CA GLU A 104 -3.29 -8.44 0.76
C GLU A 104 -2.68 -9.66 0.07
N LEU A 105 -1.57 -10.19 0.57
CA LEU A 105 -0.91 -11.35 -0.01
C LEU A 105 -1.77 -12.61 0.09
N VAL A 106 -2.44 -12.83 1.23
CA VAL A 106 -3.43 -13.91 1.40
C VAL A 106 -4.58 -13.73 0.42
N LEU A 107 -5.15 -12.52 0.34
CA LEU A 107 -6.27 -12.24 -0.54
C LEU A 107 -5.91 -12.45 -2.02
N LEU A 108 -4.73 -12.00 -2.42
CA LEU A 108 -4.14 -12.24 -3.75
C LEU A 108 -4.07 -13.71 -4.11
N VAL A 109 -3.47 -14.51 -3.24
CA VAL A 109 -3.30 -15.95 -3.47
C VAL A 109 -4.67 -16.63 -3.57
N THR A 110 -5.62 -16.22 -2.72
CA THR A 110 -6.97 -16.80 -2.69
C THR A 110 -7.73 -16.46 -3.97
N VAL A 111 -7.78 -15.17 -4.35
CA VAL A 111 -8.52 -14.70 -5.53
C VAL A 111 -7.87 -15.21 -6.82
N ALA A 112 -6.54 -15.21 -6.91
CA ALA A 112 -5.83 -15.78 -8.05
C ALA A 112 -6.10 -17.28 -8.18
N GLY A 113 -6.06 -18.04 -7.07
CA GLY A 113 -6.35 -19.47 -7.06
C GLY A 113 -7.78 -19.78 -7.50
N VAL A 114 -8.77 -19.04 -6.99
CA VAL A 114 -10.18 -19.18 -7.39
C VAL A 114 -10.36 -18.91 -8.88
N TRP A 115 -9.74 -17.84 -9.41
CA TRP A 115 -9.86 -17.51 -10.83
C TRP A 115 -9.11 -18.48 -11.75
N LEU A 116 -7.95 -18.99 -11.34
CA LEU A 116 -7.22 -20.02 -12.06
C LEU A 116 -8.03 -21.32 -12.19
N LEU A 117 -8.78 -21.68 -11.14
CA LEU A 117 -9.67 -22.85 -11.15
C LEU A 117 -10.92 -22.63 -12.01
N LEU A 118 -11.50 -21.43 -11.97
CA LEU A 118 -12.73 -21.12 -12.70
C LEU A 118 -12.49 -20.84 -14.20
N ARG A 119 -11.37 -20.20 -14.56
CA ARG A 119 -11.04 -19.77 -15.93
C ARG A 119 -9.54 -19.89 -16.21
N PRO A 120 -9.05 -21.10 -16.54
CA PRO A 120 -7.64 -21.33 -16.84
C PRO A 120 -7.16 -20.57 -18.08
N GLU A 121 -8.03 -20.25 -19.04
CA GLU A 121 -7.64 -19.41 -20.19
C GLU A 121 -7.24 -17.97 -19.80
N ALA A 122 -7.59 -17.50 -18.59
CA ALA A 122 -7.25 -16.17 -18.10
C ALA A 122 -5.94 -16.10 -17.28
N VAL A 123 -5.13 -17.18 -17.26
CA VAL A 123 -3.87 -17.28 -16.49
C VAL A 123 -2.99 -16.04 -16.67
N VAL A 124 -2.79 -15.57 -17.90
CA VAL A 124 -1.89 -14.44 -18.17
C VAL A 124 -2.38 -13.16 -17.49
N ALA A 125 -3.68 -12.89 -17.54
CA ALA A 125 -4.30 -11.73 -16.89
C ALA A 125 -4.26 -11.83 -15.35
N VAL A 126 -4.48 -13.03 -14.82
CA VAL A 126 -4.40 -13.31 -13.38
C VAL A 126 -2.96 -13.14 -12.89
N VAL A 127 -1.98 -13.71 -13.59
CA VAL A 127 -0.55 -13.59 -13.24
C VAL A 127 -0.10 -12.14 -13.33
N ALA A 128 -0.50 -11.39 -14.36
CA ALA A 128 -0.21 -9.97 -14.47
C ALA A 128 -0.76 -9.18 -13.27
N CYS A 129 -2.03 -9.42 -12.88
CA CYS A 129 -2.61 -8.80 -11.69
C CYS A 129 -1.86 -9.19 -10.41
N VAL A 130 -1.49 -10.46 -10.27
CA VAL A 130 -0.73 -10.95 -9.11
C VAL A 130 0.62 -10.26 -9.00
N LEU A 131 1.33 -10.11 -10.12
CA LEU A 131 2.63 -9.46 -10.16
C LEU A 131 2.53 -7.99 -9.77
N VAL A 132 1.50 -7.32 -10.27
CA VAL A 132 1.21 -5.91 -10.03
C VAL A 132 0.84 -5.66 -8.57
N SER A 133 0.01 -6.50 -7.97
CA SER A 133 -0.29 -6.39 -6.53
C SER A 133 0.88 -6.86 -5.65
N ALA A 134 1.72 -7.79 -6.11
CA ALA A 134 2.96 -8.15 -5.41
C ALA A 134 3.94 -6.98 -5.34
N GLN A 135 3.98 -6.09 -6.34
CA GLN A 135 4.75 -4.85 -6.28
C GLN A 135 4.25 -3.92 -5.17
N LEU A 136 2.93 -3.86 -4.94
CA LEU A 136 2.35 -3.09 -3.84
C LEU A 136 2.77 -3.68 -2.48
N ALA A 137 2.71 -5.01 -2.33
CA ALA A 137 3.18 -5.69 -1.12
C ALA A 137 4.69 -5.49 -0.87
N ALA A 138 5.51 -5.54 -1.93
CA ALA A 138 6.95 -5.26 -1.85
C ALA A 138 7.22 -3.81 -1.44
N LEU A 139 6.49 -2.85 -2.00
CA LEU A 139 6.56 -1.44 -1.60
C LEU A 139 6.20 -1.28 -0.12
N LEU A 140 5.09 -1.87 0.33
CA LEU A 140 4.68 -1.85 1.73
C LEU A 140 5.75 -2.49 2.64
N HIS A 141 6.42 -3.55 2.18
CA HIS A 141 7.52 -4.18 2.91
C HIS A 141 8.76 -3.27 3.01
N VAL A 142 9.12 -2.59 1.91
CA VAL A 142 10.24 -1.63 1.89
C VAL A 142 9.93 -0.43 2.79
N LEU A 143 8.71 0.11 2.73
CA LEU A 143 8.26 1.20 3.59
C LEU A 143 8.18 0.78 5.08
N ARG A 144 8.13 -0.53 5.35
CA ARG A 144 8.22 -1.10 6.70
C ARG A 144 9.66 -1.21 7.22
N ARG A 145 10.70 -1.16 6.38
CA ARG A 145 12.10 -1.18 6.83
C ARG A 145 12.55 0.21 7.23
#